data_AF-A0A2V2UY48-F1
#
_entry.id   AF-A0A2V2UY48-F1
#
_cell.length_a   1.000
_cell.length_b   1.000
_cell.length_c   1.000
_cell.angle_alpha   90.00
_cell.angle_beta   90.00
_cell.angle_gamma   90.00
#
_symmetry.space_group_name_H-M   'P 1'
#
loop_
_entity.id
_entity.type
_entity.pdbx_description
1 polymer ?
#
loop_
_entity_poly.entity_id
_entity_poly.type
_entity_poly.pdbx_seq_one_letter_code
_entity_poly.pdbx_strand_id
1 'polypeptide(L)'
;MSGRPEEGLYGNVASQSSNVSQGGRRRTRSEFEGDTDYSSTTRRRLEGMYRPQWTMSSSVEDILLEGTTNRANMKLNDFLRSNLGEEWVVERNGNVIMEAFVQEPDAYVQDQQLLRRIINLPAYQVLEAVYKLHHEGVYSLEKWRDHEGKDTVTPLAREKLKEVLTQVLTEERREAEEKARREQQQIIFNLSAKIEDLLLKGRVRVMDIKLNDFLTLELDGRGILRANRNVLLRDFFINPTSHIRDAGVLNEIRASGAYARMERTVREEMDLEEAVRRLHDEGVVSLGQWKVFKRKNTVAPHAKGTLNAAFTEVLRKEKARREEEGRARREKQERLRREEEERQRRLQEMKYTISTTIEDVLFRGEFRYREKKLNDFLLMRFGGRGVVATNRDILLEEFFKEPASYIHDAGVLNEIQITDAYLRIEGVVREEMDKGEDVRKLKQAGVFNLQNWSEAAPEVKESVHEITKSFLDAALQEANKPTMTTVVSIKMEGYYESVYNARWHHVVEVPGGNEEEQTGMGMEVKEGKPKQSWTYKKSGQTFEKDDGVRQSGEATPVLMVLTSDKGWPYSWHMIQDSPKDFFVNCEVDRVWQIVKE
;
A
#
# COMPACT_ATOMS: atom_id res chain seq x y z
N MET A 1 52.98 -2.92 44.86
CA MET A 1 54.19 -3.44 44.17
C MET A 1 53.73 -3.82 42.78
N SER A 2 54.10 -3.11 41.71
CA SER A 2 55.43 -3.05 41.08
C SER A 2 55.89 -4.46 40.66
N GLY A 3 56.22 -4.79 39.41
CA GLY A 3 56.36 -3.99 38.19
C GLY A 3 56.71 -4.85 36.96
N ARG A 4 56.87 -4.16 35.82
CA ARG A 4 57.69 -4.39 34.59
C ARG A 4 58.86 -5.41 34.65
N PRO A 5 59.55 -5.72 33.50
CA PRO A 5 59.22 -5.69 32.06
C PRO A 5 59.82 -6.89 31.22
N GLU A 6 59.91 -6.72 29.89
CA GLU A 6 60.62 -7.46 28.80
C GLU A 6 59.74 -8.41 27.96
N GLU A 7 59.33 -8.08 26.72
CA GLU A 7 60.03 -7.81 25.43
C GLU A 7 60.77 -9.01 24.80
N GLY A 8 60.22 -9.48 23.67
CA GLY A 8 60.85 -10.49 22.80
C GLY A 8 60.00 -10.94 21.60
N LEU A 9 60.25 -10.30 20.44
CA LEU A 9 60.43 -10.90 19.11
C LEU A 9 59.25 -11.31 18.16
N TYR A 10 59.24 -10.60 17.01
CA TYR A 10 59.13 -11.03 15.59
C TYR A 10 57.81 -11.43 14.90
N GLY A 11 57.56 -10.74 13.75
CA GLY A 11 56.85 -11.30 12.58
C GLY A 11 56.01 -10.34 11.71
N ASN A 12 56.60 -9.34 11.04
CA ASN A 12 56.01 -8.67 9.85
C ASN A 12 56.27 -9.55 8.58
N VAL A 13 55.58 -9.43 7.42
CA VAL A 13 55.69 -8.38 6.38
C VAL A 13 54.67 -8.72 5.25
N ALA A 14 53.69 -7.85 4.94
CA ALA A 14 53.50 -6.97 3.74
C ALA A 14 53.10 -7.69 2.40
N SER A 15 52.38 -7.14 1.41
CA SER A 15 52.32 -5.78 0.79
C SER A 15 51.05 -5.68 -0.10
N GLN A 16 50.29 -4.56 -0.23
CA GLN A 16 50.47 -3.36 -1.08
C GLN A 16 50.54 -3.52 -2.63
N SER A 17 49.44 -3.10 -3.28
CA SER A 17 49.20 -2.28 -4.50
C SER A 17 50.08 -2.26 -5.78
N SER A 18 49.35 -2.14 -6.91
CA SER A 18 49.55 -1.29 -8.12
C SER A 18 50.32 -1.84 -9.34
N ASN A 19 49.68 -1.90 -10.53
CA ASN A 19 49.87 -0.92 -11.62
C ASN A 19 49.22 -1.30 -12.97
N VAL A 20 48.92 -0.24 -13.73
CA VAL A 20 48.34 -0.08 -15.08
C VAL A 20 49.31 -0.45 -16.21
N SER A 21 48.83 -1.02 -17.34
CA SER A 21 49.07 -0.51 -18.72
C SER A 21 48.63 -1.43 -19.87
N GLN A 22 47.81 -0.85 -20.75
CA GLN A 22 47.82 -0.86 -22.22
C GLN A 22 48.26 -2.09 -23.05
N GLY A 23 47.35 -2.49 -23.96
CA GLY A 23 47.65 -2.54 -25.39
C GLY A 23 47.88 -3.93 -26.01
N GLY A 24 46.99 -4.39 -26.91
CA GLY A 24 47.25 -5.63 -27.65
C GLY A 24 46.14 -6.22 -28.54
N ARG A 25 45.42 -5.37 -29.28
CA ARG A 25 44.58 -5.64 -30.47
C ARG A 25 44.78 -7.01 -31.18
N ARG A 26 43.70 -7.80 -31.38
CA ARG A 26 43.07 -8.05 -32.71
C ARG A 26 41.80 -8.93 -32.65
N ARG A 27 40.85 -8.50 -33.49
CA ARG A 27 39.42 -8.87 -33.62
C ARG A 27 39.19 -10.26 -34.23
N THR A 28 38.02 -10.84 -33.95
CA THR A 28 37.07 -11.23 -35.01
C THR A 28 35.61 -11.08 -34.52
N ARG A 29 35.04 -9.95 -34.95
CA ARG A 29 33.64 -9.57 -35.21
C ARG A 29 32.50 -10.53 -34.76
N SER A 30 31.73 -10.11 -33.76
CA SER A 30 30.31 -10.47 -33.61
C SER A 30 29.51 -9.17 -33.76
N GLU A 31 28.79 -9.04 -34.88
CA GLU A 31 27.76 -8.04 -35.10
C GLU A 31 26.47 -8.82 -35.37
N PHE A 32 25.60 -8.91 -34.38
CA PHE A 32 24.20 -8.56 -34.54
C PHE A 32 23.55 -8.46 -33.16
N GLU A 33 23.20 -7.22 -32.80
CA GLU A 33 22.23 -6.92 -31.76
C GLU A 33 20.88 -7.52 -32.13
N GLY A 34 20.21 -8.02 -31.10
CA GLY A 34 18.82 -8.39 -31.09
C GLY A 34 18.39 -8.47 -29.64
N ASP A 35 18.39 -7.31 -28.98
CA ASP A 35 17.85 -7.11 -27.63
C ASP A 35 16.50 -7.80 -27.50
N THR A 36 16.45 -8.88 -26.75
CA THR A 36 15.31 -9.15 -25.89
C THR A 36 15.81 -9.96 -24.71
N ASP A 37 16.02 -9.27 -23.61
CA ASP A 37 16.30 -9.85 -22.31
C ASP A 37 15.01 -10.59 -21.85
N TYR A 38 14.78 -11.78 -22.42
CA TYR A 38 13.71 -12.67 -22.00
C TYR A 38 14.12 -13.25 -20.65
N SER A 39 13.74 -12.52 -19.61
CA SER A 39 13.68 -13.01 -18.24
C SER A 39 13.19 -14.45 -18.22
N SER A 40 13.88 -15.30 -17.49
CA SER A 40 13.54 -16.71 -17.25
C SER A 40 12.12 -16.91 -16.70
N THR A 41 11.43 -15.85 -16.28
CA THR A 41 10.00 -15.82 -15.94
C THR A 41 9.07 -15.85 -17.15
N THR A 42 9.45 -15.23 -18.28
CA THR A 42 8.68 -15.22 -19.53
C THR A 42 8.81 -16.55 -20.26
N ARG A 43 9.98 -17.20 -20.20
CA ARG A 43 10.17 -18.55 -20.75
C ARG A 43 9.31 -19.60 -20.02
N ARG A 44 9.22 -19.50 -18.69
CA ARG A 44 8.35 -20.36 -17.86
C ARG A 44 6.85 -20.12 -18.11
N ARG A 45 6.45 -18.88 -18.45
CA ARG A 45 5.07 -18.53 -18.84
C ARG A 45 4.72 -18.96 -20.28
N LEU A 46 5.66 -18.83 -21.22
CA LEU A 46 5.48 -19.29 -22.61
C LEU A 46 5.49 -20.82 -22.72
N GLU A 47 6.34 -21.52 -21.97
CA GLU A 47 6.31 -23.00 -21.88
C GLU A 47 5.02 -23.51 -21.24
N GLY A 48 4.36 -22.72 -20.38
CA GLY A 48 3.04 -23.03 -19.82
C GLY A 48 1.86 -22.84 -20.78
N MET A 49 2.03 -22.11 -21.90
CA MET A 49 0.95 -21.88 -22.88
C MET A 49 0.81 -23.01 -23.92
N TYR A 50 1.79 -23.91 -24.03
CA TYR A 50 1.84 -24.93 -25.09
C TYR A 50 1.91 -26.39 -24.58
N ARG A 51 1.79 -26.63 -23.27
CA ARG A 51 1.68 -28.01 -22.73
C ARG A 51 0.22 -28.46 -22.80
N PRO A 52 -0.11 -29.67 -23.29
CA PRO A 52 -1.46 -30.21 -23.18
C PRO A 52 -1.91 -30.16 -21.71
N GLN A 53 -3.04 -29.50 -21.42
CA GLN A 53 -3.65 -29.56 -20.10
C GLN A 53 -4.33 -30.92 -19.94
N TRP A 54 -3.57 -31.91 -19.48
CA TRP A 54 -4.09 -33.23 -19.18
C TRP A 54 -5.15 -33.17 -18.07
N THR A 55 -6.14 -34.06 -18.13
CA THR A 55 -7.21 -34.20 -17.13
C THR A 55 -7.39 -35.67 -16.79
N MET A 56 -8.19 -35.99 -15.76
CA MET A 56 -8.54 -37.37 -15.42
C MET A 56 -9.18 -38.16 -16.58
N SER A 57 -9.83 -37.46 -17.52
CA SER A 57 -10.44 -38.05 -18.71
C SER A 57 -9.47 -38.27 -19.87
N SER A 58 -8.25 -37.73 -19.78
CA SER A 58 -7.26 -37.82 -20.85
C SER A 58 -6.86 -39.26 -21.13
N SER A 59 -6.64 -39.55 -22.42
CA SER A 59 -6.25 -40.87 -22.87
C SER A 59 -4.84 -41.23 -22.40
N VAL A 60 -4.67 -42.45 -21.91
CA VAL A 60 -3.35 -43.01 -21.59
C VAL A 60 -2.48 -43.09 -22.84
N GLU A 61 -3.10 -43.41 -23.99
CA GLU A 61 -2.43 -43.45 -25.29
C GLU A 61 -1.86 -42.07 -25.64
N ASP A 62 -2.67 -41.01 -25.59
CA ASP A 62 -2.22 -39.66 -25.93
C ASP A 62 -1.09 -39.17 -25.02
N ILE A 63 -1.16 -39.48 -23.72
CA ILE A 63 -0.13 -39.11 -22.74
C ILE A 63 1.19 -39.83 -23.02
N LEU A 64 1.13 -41.15 -23.23
CA LEU A 64 2.31 -41.97 -23.49
C LEU A 64 3.00 -41.58 -24.80
N LEU A 65 2.19 -41.24 -25.79
CA LEU A 65 2.60 -40.86 -27.15
C LEU A 65 2.85 -39.36 -27.33
N GLU A 66 2.77 -38.54 -26.27
CA GLU A 66 3.06 -37.12 -26.34
C GLU A 66 4.44 -36.87 -26.96
N GLY A 67 4.47 -36.07 -28.04
CA GLY A 67 5.70 -35.75 -28.78
C GLY A 67 6.19 -36.85 -29.73
N THR A 68 5.45 -37.95 -29.88
CA THR A 68 5.75 -39.01 -30.85
C THR A 68 4.92 -38.84 -32.12
N THR A 69 5.48 -39.19 -33.28
CA THR A 69 4.78 -39.17 -34.59
C THR A 69 3.85 -40.37 -34.77
N ASN A 70 3.22 -40.83 -33.69
CA ASN A 70 2.47 -42.07 -33.72
C ASN A 70 1.19 -41.91 -34.56
N ARG A 71 1.11 -42.70 -35.63
CA ARG A 71 -0.06 -42.79 -36.50
C ARG A 71 -0.76 -44.08 -36.10
N ALA A 72 -2.01 -43.99 -35.63
CA ALA A 72 -2.85 -45.17 -35.47
C ALA A 72 -2.70 -46.05 -36.72
N ASN A 73 -2.31 -47.32 -36.53
CA ASN A 73 -1.96 -48.30 -37.58
C ASN A 73 -0.54 -48.24 -38.18
N MET A 74 0.48 -47.81 -37.42
CA MET A 74 1.90 -47.96 -37.82
C MET A 74 2.24 -49.44 -38.09
N LYS A 75 2.89 -49.73 -39.22
CA LYS A 75 3.41 -51.08 -39.50
C LYS A 75 4.83 -51.26 -38.95
N LEU A 76 5.22 -52.52 -38.74
CA LEU A 76 6.55 -52.88 -38.25
C LEU A 76 7.68 -52.25 -39.09
N ASN A 77 7.60 -52.30 -40.43
CA ASN A 77 8.64 -51.69 -41.25
C ASN A 77 8.66 -50.15 -41.18
N ASP A 78 7.52 -49.51 -40.95
CA ASP A 78 7.46 -48.05 -40.75
C ASP A 78 8.12 -47.67 -39.42
N PHE A 79 7.91 -48.47 -38.38
CA PHE A 79 8.55 -48.33 -37.08
C PHE A 79 10.08 -48.53 -37.16
N LEU A 80 10.53 -49.59 -37.85
CA LEU A 80 11.96 -49.91 -38.00
C LEU A 80 12.69 -48.84 -38.80
N ARG A 81 12.11 -48.34 -39.89
CA ARG A 81 12.68 -47.23 -40.67
C ARG A 81 12.83 -45.96 -39.83
N SER A 82 11.84 -45.65 -39.01
CA SER A 82 11.83 -44.43 -38.20
C SER A 82 12.81 -44.48 -37.02
N ASN A 83 13.15 -45.66 -36.50
CA ASN A 83 13.98 -45.81 -35.29
C ASN A 83 15.37 -46.41 -35.54
N LEU A 84 15.54 -47.27 -36.55
CA LEU A 84 16.76 -48.04 -36.82
C LEU A 84 17.34 -47.77 -38.23
N GLY A 85 16.56 -47.18 -39.15
CA GLY A 85 16.97 -46.86 -40.52
C GLY A 85 16.52 -47.89 -41.57
N GLU A 86 16.79 -47.62 -42.85
CA GLU A 86 16.30 -48.43 -43.99
C GLU A 86 16.89 -49.85 -44.07
N GLU A 87 17.99 -50.11 -43.38
CA GLU A 87 18.73 -51.38 -43.41
C GLU A 87 18.01 -52.52 -42.66
N TRP A 88 17.05 -52.20 -41.80
CA TRP A 88 16.43 -53.15 -40.86
C TRP A 88 15.01 -53.59 -41.26
N VAL A 89 14.63 -53.41 -42.52
CA VAL A 89 13.29 -53.74 -43.04
C VAL A 89 13.11 -55.25 -43.15
N VAL A 90 12.04 -55.79 -42.55
CA VAL A 90 11.67 -57.21 -42.64
C VAL A 90 10.91 -57.53 -43.93
N GLU A 91 10.94 -58.80 -44.35
CA GLU A 91 10.26 -59.28 -45.56
C GLU A 91 8.76 -58.95 -45.58
N ARG A 92 8.16 -58.94 -46.78
CA ARG A 92 6.77 -58.49 -47.01
C ARG A 92 5.73 -59.19 -46.11
N ASN A 93 5.95 -60.46 -45.77
CA ASN A 93 5.07 -61.24 -44.90
C ASN A 93 5.26 -60.97 -43.40
N GLY A 94 6.40 -60.38 -43.01
CA GLY A 94 6.67 -59.92 -41.64
C GLY A 94 6.19 -58.48 -41.37
N ASN A 95 5.75 -57.75 -42.39
CA ASN A 95 5.31 -56.36 -42.25
C ASN A 95 3.87 -56.23 -41.71
N VAL A 96 3.70 -56.56 -40.43
CA VAL A 96 2.43 -56.51 -39.71
C VAL A 96 2.18 -55.15 -39.03
N ILE A 97 0.94 -54.93 -38.57
CA ILE A 97 0.63 -53.80 -37.67
C ILE A 97 1.38 -53.98 -36.35
N MET A 98 1.81 -52.87 -35.73
CA MET A 98 2.57 -52.91 -34.48
C MET A 98 1.84 -53.65 -33.36
N GLU A 99 0.51 -53.60 -33.31
CA GLU A 99 -0.31 -54.35 -32.34
C GLU A 99 -0.06 -55.87 -32.41
N ALA A 100 -0.07 -56.44 -33.62
CA ALA A 100 0.16 -57.86 -33.83
C ALA A 100 1.61 -58.25 -33.51
N PHE A 101 2.56 -57.36 -33.82
CA PHE A 101 3.97 -57.58 -33.50
C PHE A 101 4.24 -57.58 -31.99
N VAL A 102 3.68 -56.63 -31.25
CA VAL A 102 3.86 -56.50 -29.79
C VAL A 102 3.32 -57.73 -29.05
N GLN A 103 2.25 -58.35 -29.54
CA GLN A 103 1.67 -59.56 -28.92
C GLN A 103 2.60 -60.78 -29.04
N GLU A 104 3.22 -60.98 -30.21
CA GLU A 104 4.08 -62.14 -30.48
C GLU A 104 5.32 -61.75 -31.31
N PRO A 105 6.32 -61.06 -30.73
CA PRO A 105 7.45 -60.52 -31.50
C PRO A 105 8.31 -61.59 -32.19
N ASP A 106 8.50 -62.73 -31.50
CA ASP A 106 9.27 -63.88 -32.00
C ASP A 106 8.65 -64.55 -33.24
N ALA A 107 7.35 -64.37 -33.47
CA ALA A 107 6.67 -64.92 -34.64
C ALA A 107 7.03 -64.17 -35.93
N TYR A 108 7.48 -62.92 -35.83
CA TYR A 108 7.74 -62.04 -36.98
C TYR A 108 9.22 -61.70 -37.16
N VAL A 109 10.02 -61.69 -36.09
CA VAL A 109 11.47 -61.42 -36.15
C VAL A 109 12.23 -62.59 -35.54
N GLN A 110 12.82 -63.44 -36.38
CA GLN A 110 13.60 -64.61 -35.93
C GLN A 110 15.02 -64.24 -35.46
N ASP A 111 15.57 -63.10 -35.92
CA ASP A 111 16.87 -62.61 -35.46
C ASP A 111 16.77 -62.07 -34.03
N GLN A 112 17.31 -62.86 -33.09
CA GLN A 112 17.29 -62.56 -31.67
C GLN A 112 18.12 -61.32 -31.28
N GLN A 113 19.13 -60.92 -32.07
CA GLN A 113 19.88 -59.69 -31.83
C GLN A 113 19.06 -58.46 -32.23
N LEU A 114 18.41 -58.53 -33.39
CA LEU A 114 17.50 -57.49 -33.86
C LEU A 114 16.29 -57.35 -32.94
N LEU A 115 15.68 -58.46 -32.54
CA LEU A 115 14.54 -58.45 -31.64
C LEU A 115 14.89 -57.82 -30.28
N ARG A 116 16.04 -58.20 -29.71
CA ARG A 116 16.55 -57.57 -28.48
C ARG A 116 16.77 -56.08 -28.67
N ARG A 117 17.27 -55.64 -29.83
CA ARG A 117 17.45 -54.21 -30.13
C ARG A 117 16.12 -53.49 -30.20
N ILE A 118 15.11 -54.08 -30.84
CA ILE A 118 13.75 -53.54 -30.97
C ILE A 118 13.08 -53.39 -29.60
N ILE A 119 13.07 -54.45 -28.78
CA ILE A 119 12.40 -54.45 -27.47
C ILE A 119 13.02 -53.43 -26.50
N ASN A 120 14.32 -53.16 -26.64
CA ASN A 120 15.02 -52.14 -25.83
C ASN A 120 14.83 -50.71 -26.33
N LEU A 121 14.12 -50.47 -27.45
CA LEU A 121 13.83 -49.11 -27.91
C LEU A 121 12.78 -48.45 -27.01
N PRO A 122 12.99 -47.20 -26.55
CA PRO A 122 11.98 -46.45 -25.80
C PRO A 122 10.64 -46.36 -26.54
N ALA A 123 10.67 -46.19 -27.87
CA ALA A 123 9.46 -46.13 -28.69
C ALA A 123 8.67 -47.45 -28.67
N TYR A 124 9.36 -48.60 -28.65
CA TYR A 124 8.72 -49.90 -28.53
C TYR A 124 8.13 -50.10 -27.12
N GLN A 125 8.88 -49.77 -26.07
CA GLN A 125 8.42 -49.89 -24.67
C GLN A 125 7.18 -49.06 -24.37
N VAL A 126 7.04 -47.91 -25.02
CA VAL A 126 5.85 -47.05 -24.93
C VAL A 126 4.67 -47.67 -25.69
N LEU A 127 4.89 -48.17 -26.91
CA LEU A 127 3.85 -48.85 -27.69
C LEU A 127 3.35 -50.13 -27.00
N GLU A 128 4.25 -50.94 -26.47
CA GLU A 128 3.94 -52.14 -25.70
C GLU A 128 3.03 -51.80 -24.50
N ALA A 129 3.37 -50.74 -23.77
CA ALA A 129 2.56 -50.27 -22.66
C ALA A 129 1.16 -49.82 -23.09
N VAL A 130 1.03 -49.08 -24.20
CA VAL A 130 -0.28 -48.63 -24.74
C VAL A 130 -1.17 -49.83 -25.06
N TYR A 131 -0.66 -50.79 -25.85
CA TYR A 131 -1.45 -51.96 -26.25
C TYR A 131 -1.85 -52.82 -25.05
N LYS A 132 -0.91 -53.05 -24.12
CA LYS A 132 -1.19 -53.78 -22.89
C LYS A 132 -2.29 -53.12 -22.06
N LEU A 133 -2.18 -51.81 -21.82
CA LEU A 133 -3.17 -51.06 -21.06
C LEU A 133 -4.54 -51.06 -21.75
N HIS A 134 -4.57 -50.98 -23.08
CA HIS A 134 -5.81 -51.10 -23.86
C HIS A 134 -6.46 -52.49 -23.74
N HIS A 135 -5.67 -53.57 -23.78
CA HIS A 135 -6.18 -54.93 -23.58
C HIS A 135 -6.72 -55.14 -22.15
N GLU A 136 -6.12 -54.48 -21.17
CA GLU A 136 -6.58 -54.47 -19.78
C GLU A 136 -7.72 -53.47 -19.51
N GLY A 137 -8.19 -52.76 -20.54
CA GLY A 137 -9.33 -51.84 -20.50
C GLY A 137 -9.03 -50.47 -19.88
N VAL A 138 -7.75 -50.12 -19.73
CA VAL A 138 -7.21 -48.89 -19.12
C VAL A 138 -6.97 -47.83 -20.21
N TYR A 139 -8.05 -47.15 -20.59
CA TYR A 139 -8.00 -46.13 -21.67
C TYR A 139 -7.78 -44.69 -21.15
N SER A 140 -8.08 -44.41 -19.89
CA SER A 140 -8.02 -43.05 -19.33
C SER A 140 -7.07 -42.96 -18.14
N LEU A 141 -6.57 -41.76 -17.88
CA LEU A 141 -5.72 -41.47 -16.73
C LEU A 141 -6.40 -41.84 -15.41
N GLU A 142 -7.72 -41.64 -15.32
CA GLU A 142 -8.54 -42.09 -14.19
C GLU A 142 -8.49 -43.61 -13.99
N LYS A 143 -8.65 -44.38 -15.08
CA LYS A 143 -8.57 -45.84 -14.98
C LYS A 143 -7.17 -46.31 -14.64
N TRP A 144 -6.15 -45.60 -15.13
CA TRP A 144 -4.76 -45.86 -14.76
C TRP A 144 -4.52 -45.62 -13.28
N ARG A 145 -5.08 -44.57 -12.67
CA ARG A 145 -5.02 -44.33 -11.21
C ARG A 145 -5.47 -45.57 -10.44
N ASP A 146 -6.57 -46.20 -10.83
CA ASP A 146 -7.19 -47.32 -10.11
C ASP A 146 -6.70 -48.71 -10.56
N HIS A 147 -5.67 -48.75 -11.41
CA HIS A 147 -5.16 -49.99 -11.98
C HIS A 147 -4.21 -50.72 -11.00
N GLU A 148 -4.45 -52.02 -10.78
CA GLU A 148 -3.70 -52.87 -9.84
C GLU A 148 -2.37 -53.38 -10.43
N GLY A 149 -2.34 -53.69 -11.74
CA GLY A 149 -1.21 -54.30 -12.44
C GLY A 149 -0.09 -53.34 -12.86
N LYS A 150 0.12 -52.24 -12.12
CA LYS A 150 1.09 -51.18 -12.48
C LYS A 150 2.54 -51.68 -12.61
N ASP A 151 2.90 -52.72 -11.88
CA ASP A 151 4.25 -53.33 -11.94
C ASP A 151 4.50 -54.11 -13.23
N THR A 152 3.44 -54.46 -13.96
CA THR A 152 3.53 -55.21 -15.21
C THR A 152 3.79 -54.30 -16.42
N VAL A 153 3.64 -52.98 -16.26
CA VAL A 153 3.88 -51.96 -17.28
C VAL A 153 5.36 -51.56 -17.26
N THR A 154 5.90 -51.22 -18.43
CA THR A 154 7.31 -50.79 -18.55
C THR A 154 7.60 -49.60 -17.63
N PRO A 155 8.77 -49.56 -16.95
CA PRO A 155 9.10 -48.47 -16.03
C PRO A 155 9.00 -47.08 -16.66
N LEU A 156 9.40 -46.96 -17.92
CA LEU A 156 9.32 -45.72 -18.70
C LEU A 156 7.88 -45.21 -18.85
N ALA A 157 6.94 -46.07 -19.23
CA ALA A 157 5.54 -45.70 -19.38
C ALA A 157 4.89 -45.38 -18.03
N ARG A 158 5.22 -46.15 -16.99
CA ARG A 158 4.74 -45.91 -15.62
C ARG A 158 5.19 -44.55 -15.10
N GLU A 159 6.45 -44.18 -15.32
CA GLU A 159 7.01 -42.89 -14.89
C GLU A 159 6.31 -41.71 -15.59
N LYS A 160 6.14 -41.79 -16.92
CA LYS A 160 5.40 -40.79 -17.70
C LYS A 160 3.97 -40.58 -17.17
N LEU A 161 3.22 -41.67 -16.98
CA LEU A 161 1.84 -41.59 -16.48
C LEU A 161 1.79 -41.11 -15.02
N LYS A 162 2.79 -41.47 -14.20
CA LYS A 162 2.91 -40.96 -12.82
C LYS A 162 3.19 -39.46 -12.81
N GLU A 163 4.06 -38.96 -13.67
CA GLU A 163 4.35 -37.52 -13.79
C GLU A 163 3.09 -36.73 -14.14
N VAL A 164 2.36 -37.15 -15.17
CA VAL A 164 1.12 -36.49 -15.60
C VAL A 164 0.03 -36.59 -14.53
N LEU A 165 -0.17 -37.77 -13.92
CA LEU A 165 -1.12 -37.93 -12.83
C LEU A 165 -0.78 -37.02 -11.62
N THR A 166 0.50 -36.89 -11.28
CA THR A 166 0.97 -35.99 -10.22
C THR A 166 0.68 -34.54 -10.55
N GLN A 167 0.90 -34.12 -11.80
CA GLN A 167 0.58 -32.76 -12.25
C GLN A 167 -0.92 -32.47 -12.13
N VAL A 168 -1.77 -33.36 -12.64
CA VAL A 168 -3.24 -33.19 -12.60
C VAL A 168 -3.73 -33.10 -11.15
N LEU A 169 -3.34 -34.04 -10.28
CA LEU A 169 -3.76 -34.05 -8.88
C LEU A 169 -3.22 -32.84 -8.09
N THR A 170 -1.99 -32.40 -8.40
CA THR A 170 -1.40 -31.23 -7.73
C THR A 170 -2.13 -29.95 -8.13
N GLU A 171 -2.50 -29.80 -9.39
CA GLU A 171 -3.24 -28.64 -9.88
C GLU A 171 -4.67 -28.61 -9.33
N GLU A 172 -5.39 -29.74 -9.35
CA GLU A 172 -6.71 -29.86 -8.70
C GLU A 172 -6.65 -29.49 -7.22
N ARG A 173 -5.62 -29.97 -6.50
CA ARG A 173 -5.38 -29.62 -5.09
C ARG A 173 -5.08 -28.14 -4.91
N ARG A 174 -4.27 -27.54 -5.78
CA ARG A 174 -3.92 -26.11 -5.76
C ARG A 174 -5.16 -25.24 -5.95
N GLU A 175 -6.01 -25.57 -6.91
CA GLU A 175 -7.27 -24.87 -7.16
C GLU A 175 -8.23 -24.97 -5.97
N ALA A 176 -8.35 -26.16 -5.38
CA ALA A 176 -9.16 -26.38 -4.19
C ALA A 176 -8.61 -25.59 -2.99
N GLU A 177 -7.28 -25.55 -2.78
CA GLU A 177 -6.64 -24.75 -1.74
C GLU A 177 -6.86 -23.25 -1.97
N GLU A 178 -6.75 -22.76 -3.20
CA GLU A 178 -7.02 -21.36 -3.53
C GLU A 178 -8.48 -20.99 -3.27
N LYS A 179 -9.42 -21.85 -3.68
CA LYS A 179 -10.84 -21.67 -3.40
C LYS A 179 -11.10 -21.64 -1.90
N ALA A 180 -10.51 -22.57 -1.15
CA ALA A 180 -10.63 -22.63 0.30
C ALA A 180 -10.05 -21.36 0.96
N ARG A 181 -8.90 -20.85 0.50
CA ARG A 181 -8.33 -19.58 0.96
C ARG A 181 -9.26 -18.39 0.69
N ARG A 182 -9.87 -18.31 -0.50
CA ARG A 182 -10.85 -17.26 -0.85
C ARG A 182 -12.09 -17.32 0.05
N GLU A 183 -12.57 -18.52 0.38
CA GLU A 183 -13.67 -18.70 1.33
C GLU A 183 -13.27 -18.33 2.76
N GLN A 184 -12.05 -18.65 3.18
CA GLN A 184 -11.53 -18.29 4.50
C GLN A 184 -11.39 -16.77 4.65
N GLN A 185 -10.99 -16.07 3.60
CA GLN A 185 -10.85 -14.62 3.59
C GLN A 185 -12.20 -13.88 3.67
N GLN A 186 -13.30 -14.55 3.31
CA GLN A 186 -14.67 -14.05 3.50
C GLN A 186 -15.20 -14.27 4.92
N ILE A 187 -14.54 -15.08 5.76
CA ILE A 187 -14.97 -15.28 7.15
C ILE A 187 -14.81 -13.96 7.90
N ILE A 188 -15.94 -13.43 8.38
CA ILE A 188 -15.93 -12.26 9.26
C ILE A 188 -15.38 -12.69 10.62
N PHE A 189 -14.14 -12.33 10.91
CA PHE A 189 -13.49 -12.60 12.19
C PHE A 189 -14.05 -11.68 13.29
N ASN A 190 -15.17 -12.09 13.88
CA ASN A 190 -15.76 -11.48 15.06
C ASN A 190 -16.29 -12.56 16.02
N LEU A 191 -16.94 -12.16 17.12
CA LEU A 191 -17.47 -13.13 18.10
C LEU A 191 -18.60 -14.01 17.56
N SER A 192 -19.19 -13.69 16.40
CA SER A 192 -20.21 -14.51 15.74
C SER A 192 -19.62 -15.56 14.79
N ALA A 193 -18.30 -15.57 14.57
CA ALA A 193 -17.64 -16.56 13.74
C ALA A 193 -17.98 -17.98 14.21
N LYS A 194 -18.42 -18.83 13.27
CA LYS A 194 -18.80 -20.22 13.56
C LYS A 194 -17.55 -21.04 13.88
N ILE A 195 -17.66 -21.92 14.86
CA ILE A 195 -16.56 -22.80 15.27
C ILE A 195 -16.18 -23.77 14.14
N GLU A 196 -17.17 -24.28 13.42
CA GLU A 196 -16.97 -25.08 12.21
C GLU A 196 -16.14 -24.32 11.16
N ASP A 197 -16.47 -23.05 10.90
CA ASP A 197 -15.75 -22.21 9.95
C ASP A 197 -14.28 -21.97 10.41
N LEU A 198 -14.03 -21.89 11.72
CA LEU A 198 -12.68 -21.66 12.26
C LEU A 198 -11.82 -22.93 12.31
N LEU A 199 -12.43 -24.09 12.50
CA LEU A 199 -11.72 -25.37 12.65
C LEU A 199 -11.56 -26.11 11.31
N LEU A 200 -12.59 -26.09 10.46
CA LEU A 200 -12.68 -26.95 9.28
C LEU A 200 -12.68 -26.18 7.95
N LYS A 201 -13.19 -24.95 7.91
CA LYS A 201 -13.31 -24.19 6.66
C LYS A 201 -12.01 -23.51 6.27
N GLY A 202 -11.71 -23.52 4.97
CA GLY A 202 -10.50 -22.90 4.42
C GLY A 202 -9.29 -23.83 4.28
N ARG A 203 -9.44 -25.12 4.59
CA ARG A 203 -8.42 -26.16 4.37
C ARG A 203 -8.94 -27.21 3.41
N VAL A 204 -8.10 -27.69 2.50
CA VAL A 204 -8.41 -28.90 1.72
C VAL A 204 -8.29 -30.09 2.66
N ARG A 205 -9.43 -30.75 2.93
CA ARG A 205 -9.50 -31.90 3.84
C ARG A 205 -8.74 -33.08 3.24
N VAL A 206 -7.60 -33.41 3.84
CA VAL A 206 -6.76 -34.54 3.42
C VAL A 206 -7.48 -35.87 3.67
N MET A 207 -8.31 -35.93 4.71
CA MET A 207 -9.12 -37.10 5.05
C MET A 207 -10.14 -37.51 3.97
N ASP A 208 -10.48 -36.61 3.05
CA ASP A 208 -11.38 -36.85 1.91
C ASP A 208 -10.64 -37.22 0.61
N ILE A 209 -9.32 -37.36 0.63
CA ILE A 209 -8.54 -37.85 -0.51
C ILE A 209 -8.85 -39.35 -0.71
N LYS A 210 -8.90 -39.81 -1.97
CA LYS A 210 -9.06 -41.24 -2.27
C LYS A 210 -7.78 -41.99 -1.88
N LEU A 211 -7.95 -43.18 -1.31
CA LEU A 211 -6.83 -44.06 -0.97
C LEU A 211 -5.91 -44.31 -2.17
N ASN A 212 -6.48 -44.54 -3.35
CA ASN A 212 -5.70 -44.79 -4.56
C ASN A 212 -4.85 -43.60 -5.03
N ASP A 213 -5.28 -42.36 -4.77
CA ASP A 213 -4.46 -41.17 -5.05
C ASP A 213 -3.22 -41.19 -4.15
N PHE A 214 -3.41 -41.41 -2.85
CA PHE A 214 -2.31 -41.55 -1.89
C PHE A 214 -1.37 -42.71 -2.24
N LEU A 215 -1.92 -43.90 -2.49
CA LEU A 215 -1.12 -45.08 -2.83
C LEU A 215 -0.33 -44.87 -4.13
N THR A 216 -0.92 -44.25 -5.16
CA THR A 216 -0.24 -44.01 -6.44
C THR A 216 0.88 -42.98 -6.31
N LEU A 217 0.64 -41.88 -5.59
CA LEU A 217 1.60 -40.78 -5.49
C LEU A 217 2.76 -41.12 -4.55
N GLU A 218 2.46 -41.67 -3.37
CA GLU A 218 3.45 -41.82 -2.28
C GLU A 218 3.99 -43.25 -2.14
N LEU A 219 3.32 -44.25 -2.73
CA LEU A 219 3.61 -45.68 -2.51
C LEU A 219 3.68 -46.49 -3.81
N ASP A 220 3.85 -45.83 -4.96
CA ASP A 220 3.97 -46.43 -6.30
C ASP A 220 2.79 -47.33 -6.72
N GLY A 221 1.63 -47.16 -6.09
CA GLY A 221 0.44 -47.96 -6.33
C GLY A 221 0.41 -49.29 -5.58
N ARG A 222 1.36 -49.55 -4.68
CA ARG A 222 1.31 -50.73 -3.79
C ARG A 222 0.02 -50.71 -2.97
N GLY A 223 -0.71 -51.83 -2.98
CA GLY A 223 -1.96 -52.01 -2.24
C GLY A 223 -3.22 -51.48 -2.94
N ILE A 224 -3.13 -51.02 -4.19
CA ILE A 224 -4.30 -50.69 -5.00
C ILE A 224 -5.06 -51.98 -5.32
N LEU A 225 -6.37 -51.97 -5.08
CA LEU A 225 -7.27 -53.07 -5.38
C LEU A 225 -8.51 -52.50 -6.04
N ARG A 226 -9.14 -53.26 -6.96
CA ARG A 226 -10.44 -52.84 -7.51
C ARG A 226 -11.50 -52.52 -6.42
N ALA A 227 -11.41 -53.22 -5.29
CA ALA A 227 -12.32 -53.05 -4.15
C ALA A 227 -12.13 -51.73 -3.38
N ASN A 228 -10.95 -51.10 -3.43
CA ASN A 228 -10.67 -49.88 -2.65
C ASN A 228 -10.69 -48.58 -3.47
N ARG A 229 -11.13 -48.63 -4.74
CA ARG A 229 -11.24 -47.47 -5.67
C ARG A 229 -11.94 -46.21 -5.13
N ASN A 230 -12.90 -46.40 -4.23
CA ASN A 230 -13.73 -45.31 -3.68
C ASN A 230 -13.49 -45.11 -2.18
N VAL A 231 -12.48 -45.78 -1.59
CA VAL A 231 -12.17 -45.64 -0.17
C VAL A 231 -11.47 -44.31 0.04
N LEU A 232 -11.93 -43.55 1.03
CA LEU A 232 -11.30 -42.29 1.44
C LEU A 232 -10.32 -42.55 2.58
N LEU A 233 -9.33 -41.66 2.74
CA LEU A 233 -8.30 -41.83 3.75
C LEU A 233 -8.88 -41.92 5.17
N ARG A 234 -9.93 -41.16 5.49
CA ARG A 234 -10.60 -41.26 6.80
C ARG A 234 -11.08 -42.69 7.10
N ASP A 235 -11.68 -43.36 6.11
CA ASP A 235 -12.26 -44.69 6.27
C ASP A 235 -11.13 -45.73 6.32
N PHE A 236 -10.09 -45.54 5.52
CA PHE A 236 -8.89 -46.37 5.52
C PHE A 236 -8.17 -46.36 6.87
N PHE A 237 -7.89 -45.19 7.46
CA PHE A 237 -7.14 -45.09 8.72
C PHE A 237 -7.95 -45.51 9.96
N ILE A 238 -9.27 -45.66 9.85
CA ILE A 238 -10.10 -46.31 10.87
C ILE A 238 -9.79 -47.81 10.91
N ASN A 239 -9.77 -48.47 9.75
CA ASN A 239 -9.54 -49.90 9.67
C ASN A 239 -8.70 -50.33 8.44
N PRO A 240 -7.36 -50.16 8.46
CA PRO A 240 -6.55 -50.41 7.27
C PRO A 240 -6.62 -51.86 6.75
N THR A 241 -6.82 -52.83 7.64
CA THR A 241 -6.85 -54.27 7.33
C THR A 241 -8.08 -54.69 6.55
N SER A 242 -9.19 -53.93 6.58
CA SER A 242 -10.36 -54.21 5.73
C SER A 242 -10.17 -53.78 4.29
N HIS A 243 -9.23 -52.88 4.02
CA HIS A 243 -9.03 -52.29 2.69
C HIS A 243 -7.77 -52.81 1.96
N ILE A 244 -6.76 -53.24 2.72
CA ILE A 244 -5.58 -53.93 2.20
C ILE A 244 -5.48 -55.28 2.93
N ARG A 245 -5.92 -56.35 2.24
CA ARG A 245 -6.02 -57.70 2.82
C ARG A 245 -4.66 -58.41 2.92
N ASP A 246 -3.73 -58.06 2.04
CA ASP A 246 -2.37 -58.58 2.11
C ASP A 246 -1.63 -57.94 3.29
N ALA A 247 -1.37 -58.75 4.32
CA ALA A 247 -0.71 -58.29 5.53
C ALA A 247 0.76 -57.90 5.29
N GLY A 248 1.45 -58.53 4.33
CA GLY A 248 2.82 -58.17 3.96
C GLY A 248 2.87 -56.78 3.35
N VAL A 249 2.04 -56.54 2.33
CA VAL A 249 1.93 -55.23 1.65
C VAL A 249 1.52 -54.14 2.65
N LEU A 250 0.54 -54.41 3.52
CA LEU A 250 0.12 -53.43 4.53
C LEU A 250 1.23 -53.10 5.53
N ASN A 251 2.04 -54.08 5.93
CA ASN A 251 3.16 -53.86 6.85
C ASN A 251 4.27 -53.02 6.20
N GLU A 252 4.57 -53.26 4.91
CA GLU A 252 5.50 -52.43 4.15
C GLU A 252 5.01 -50.98 4.02
N ILE A 253 3.72 -50.80 3.71
CA ILE A 253 3.09 -49.48 3.64
C ILE A 253 3.19 -48.78 5.00
N ARG A 254 2.91 -49.46 6.11
CA ARG A 254 3.01 -48.90 7.46
C ARG A 254 4.44 -48.52 7.86
N ALA A 255 5.44 -49.21 7.33
CA ALA A 255 6.84 -48.89 7.56
C ALA A 255 7.27 -47.59 6.83
N SER A 256 6.48 -47.11 5.86
CA SER A 256 6.76 -45.87 5.13
C SER A 256 6.56 -44.62 6.00
N GLY A 257 7.51 -43.69 5.91
CA GLY A 257 7.35 -42.35 6.49
C GLY A 257 6.17 -41.57 5.90
N ALA A 258 5.77 -41.85 4.66
CA ALA A 258 4.61 -41.21 4.03
C ALA A 258 3.30 -41.63 4.72
N TYR A 259 3.15 -42.92 5.06
CA TYR A 259 2.01 -43.42 5.82
C TYR A 259 1.92 -42.76 7.19
N ALA A 260 3.03 -42.71 7.95
CA ALA A 260 3.03 -42.11 9.28
C ALA A 260 2.69 -40.60 9.28
N ARG A 261 3.16 -39.86 8.26
CA ARG A 261 2.77 -38.44 8.09
C ARG A 261 1.29 -38.31 7.77
N MET A 262 0.82 -39.09 6.79
CA MET A 262 -0.57 -39.02 6.33
C MET A 262 -1.55 -39.45 7.42
N GLU A 263 -1.26 -40.52 8.14
CA GLU A 263 -2.07 -41.00 9.27
C GLU A 263 -2.24 -39.92 10.33
N ARG A 264 -1.13 -39.26 10.71
CA ARG A 264 -1.17 -38.18 11.70
C ARG A 264 -2.10 -37.06 11.25
N THR A 265 -1.94 -36.57 10.03
CA THR A 265 -2.75 -35.48 9.48
C THR A 265 -4.23 -35.85 9.41
N VAL A 266 -4.55 -37.05 8.92
CA VAL A 266 -5.95 -37.50 8.84
C VAL A 266 -6.58 -37.66 10.23
N ARG A 267 -5.84 -38.22 11.20
CA ARG A 267 -6.32 -38.33 12.59
C ARG A 267 -6.55 -36.96 13.23
N GLU A 268 -5.65 -36.00 12.99
CA GLU A 268 -5.81 -34.61 13.47
C GLU A 268 -7.07 -33.96 12.88
N GLU A 269 -7.35 -34.13 11.58
CA GLU A 269 -8.58 -33.62 10.96
C GLU A 269 -9.84 -34.28 11.51
N MET A 270 -9.81 -35.60 11.72
CA MET A 270 -10.93 -36.34 12.34
C MET A 270 -11.19 -35.88 13.77
N ASP A 271 -10.14 -35.61 14.55
CA ASP A 271 -10.26 -35.08 15.91
C ASP A 271 -10.87 -33.67 15.92
N LEU A 272 -10.60 -32.85 14.88
CA LEU A 272 -11.24 -31.55 14.70
C LEU A 272 -12.74 -31.69 14.38
N GLU A 273 -13.13 -32.60 13.49
CA GLU A 273 -14.54 -32.87 13.19
C GLU A 273 -15.31 -33.40 14.42
N GLU A 274 -14.69 -34.31 15.17
CA GLU A 274 -15.21 -34.80 16.45
C GLU A 274 -15.37 -33.65 17.46
N ALA A 275 -14.37 -32.77 17.56
CA ALA A 275 -14.42 -31.61 18.44
C ALA A 275 -15.55 -30.65 18.05
N VAL A 276 -15.77 -30.40 16.76
CA VAL A 276 -16.91 -29.59 16.26
C VAL A 276 -18.22 -30.25 16.68
N ARG A 277 -18.39 -31.55 16.46
CA ARG A 277 -19.63 -32.26 16.81
C ARG A 277 -19.92 -32.18 18.31
N ARG A 278 -18.93 -32.47 19.16
CA ARG A 278 -19.07 -32.37 20.62
C ARG A 278 -19.39 -30.96 21.08
N LEU A 279 -18.75 -29.95 20.49
CA LEU A 279 -19.03 -28.55 20.81
C LEU A 279 -20.47 -28.17 20.41
N HIS A 280 -20.96 -28.65 19.27
CA HIS A 280 -22.35 -28.50 18.87
C HIS A 280 -23.32 -29.17 19.85
N ASP A 281 -23.03 -30.40 20.30
CA ASP A 281 -23.84 -31.12 21.30
C ASP A 281 -23.88 -30.38 22.65
N GLU A 282 -22.79 -29.69 23.01
CA GLU A 282 -22.71 -28.81 24.18
C GLU A 282 -23.27 -27.38 23.95
N GLY A 283 -23.83 -27.10 22.76
CA GLY A 283 -24.46 -25.83 22.41
C GLY A 283 -23.48 -24.69 22.06
N VAL A 284 -22.21 -25.01 21.83
CA VAL A 284 -21.15 -24.07 21.47
C VAL A 284 -20.97 -24.07 19.95
N VAL A 285 -21.58 -23.10 19.26
CA VAL A 285 -21.53 -23.00 17.79
C VAL A 285 -20.73 -21.80 17.27
N SER A 286 -20.42 -20.84 18.15
CA SER A 286 -19.73 -19.60 17.81
C SER A 286 -18.55 -19.29 18.74
N LEU A 287 -17.62 -18.46 18.26
CA LEU A 287 -16.45 -18.02 19.03
C LEU A 287 -16.84 -17.24 20.31
N GLY A 288 -17.97 -16.54 20.29
CA GLY A 288 -18.55 -15.86 21.45
C GLY A 288 -19.02 -16.84 22.53
N GLN A 289 -19.61 -17.98 22.14
CA GLN A 289 -19.97 -19.03 23.08
C GLN A 289 -18.74 -19.78 23.59
N TRP A 290 -17.74 -20.00 22.72
CA TRP A 290 -16.45 -20.57 23.14
C TRP A 290 -15.77 -19.74 24.24
N LYS A 291 -15.93 -18.41 24.23
CA LYS A 291 -15.40 -17.54 25.29
C LYS A 291 -15.88 -17.95 26.68
N VAL A 292 -17.19 -18.20 26.84
CA VAL A 292 -17.83 -18.49 28.13
C VAL A 292 -17.89 -19.99 28.46
N PHE A 293 -17.49 -20.84 27.52
CA PHE A 293 -17.46 -22.28 27.69
C PHE A 293 -16.47 -22.70 28.78
N LYS A 294 -16.96 -23.41 29.81
CA LYS A 294 -16.17 -23.78 31.00
C LYS A 294 -15.38 -25.08 30.81
N ARG A 295 -15.89 -26.04 30.03
CA ARG A 295 -15.30 -27.38 29.87
C ARG A 295 -14.25 -27.44 28.75
N LYS A 296 -13.44 -26.40 28.55
CA LYS A 296 -12.44 -26.34 27.45
C LYS A 296 -11.40 -27.47 27.46
N ASN A 297 -11.24 -28.18 28.58
CA ASN A 297 -10.31 -29.30 28.70
C ASN A 297 -10.86 -30.62 28.14
N THR A 298 -12.15 -30.71 27.82
CA THR A 298 -12.76 -31.88 27.16
C THR A 298 -12.55 -31.86 25.64
N VAL A 299 -12.13 -30.72 25.10
CA VAL A 299 -11.89 -30.49 23.68
C VAL A 299 -10.46 -30.86 23.33
N ALA A 300 -10.26 -31.48 22.17
CA ALA A 300 -8.95 -31.85 21.65
C ALA A 300 -7.96 -30.67 21.71
N PRO A 301 -6.70 -30.87 22.14
CA PRO A 301 -5.74 -29.78 22.32
C PRO A 301 -5.55 -28.89 21.08
N HIS A 302 -5.54 -29.51 19.88
CA HIS A 302 -5.37 -28.80 18.62
C HIS A 302 -6.58 -27.88 18.30
N ALA A 303 -7.81 -28.39 18.46
CA ALA A 303 -9.04 -27.60 18.30
C ALA A 303 -9.08 -26.44 19.30
N LYS A 304 -8.80 -26.72 20.58
CA LYS A 304 -8.74 -25.70 21.64
C LYS A 304 -7.72 -24.61 21.32
N GLY A 305 -6.53 -25.00 20.86
CA GLY A 305 -5.46 -24.07 20.46
C GLY A 305 -5.91 -23.12 19.35
N THR A 306 -6.52 -23.67 18.30
CA THR A 306 -7.03 -22.91 17.14
C THR A 306 -8.11 -21.91 17.56
N LEU A 307 -9.10 -22.33 18.36
CA LEU A 307 -10.16 -21.44 18.84
C LEU A 307 -9.64 -20.33 19.77
N ASN A 308 -8.65 -20.63 20.62
CA ASN A 308 -8.04 -19.61 21.48
C ASN A 308 -7.19 -18.61 20.68
N ALA A 309 -6.49 -19.06 19.64
CA ALA A 309 -5.75 -18.18 18.75
C ALA A 309 -6.70 -17.21 18.02
N ALA A 310 -7.77 -17.75 17.42
CA ALA A 310 -8.81 -16.95 16.76
C ALA A 310 -9.45 -15.93 17.73
N PHE A 311 -9.78 -16.37 18.95
CA PHE A 311 -10.31 -15.48 19.98
C PHE A 311 -9.34 -14.33 20.33
N THR A 312 -8.05 -14.64 20.47
CA THR A 312 -7.03 -13.64 20.79
C THR A 312 -6.85 -12.64 19.66
N GLU A 313 -6.90 -13.09 18.41
CA GLU A 313 -6.84 -12.21 17.24
C GLU A 313 -8.03 -11.23 17.20
N VAL A 314 -9.24 -11.74 17.43
CA VAL A 314 -10.46 -10.91 17.51
C VAL A 314 -10.34 -9.85 18.60
N LEU A 315 -9.82 -10.22 19.79
CA LEU A 315 -9.60 -9.25 20.86
C LEU A 315 -8.57 -8.17 20.50
N ARG A 316 -7.48 -8.55 19.81
CA ARG A 316 -6.46 -7.58 19.36
C ARG A 316 -7.06 -6.59 18.37
N LYS A 317 -7.80 -7.06 17.36
CA LYS A 317 -8.46 -6.21 16.35
C LYS A 317 -9.47 -5.27 17.01
N GLU A 318 -10.28 -5.78 17.93
CA GLU A 318 -11.27 -4.96 18.64
C GLU A 318 -10.62 -3.91 19.56
N LYS A 319 -9.49 -4.26 20.21
CA LYS A 319 -8.72 -3.29 21.00
C LYS A 319 -8.13 -2.18 20.13
N ALA A 320 -7.50 -2.54 19.00
CA ALA A 320 -6.93 -1.58 18.07
C ALA A 320 -8.00 -0.60 17.54
N ARG A 321 -9.18 -1.13 17.18
CA ARG A 321 -10.34 -0.31 16.77
C ARG A 321 -10.74 0.70 17.84
N ARG A 322 -10.87 0.26 19.11
CA ARG A 322 -11.21 1.16 20.22
C ARG A 322 -10.13 2.21 20.50
N GLU A 323 -8.86 1.85 20.36
CA GLU A 323 -7.74 2.78 20.51
C GLU A 323 -7.72 3.82 19.38
N GLU A 324 -8.04 3.43 18.14
CA GLU A 324 -8.20 4.34 17.00
C GLU A 324 -9.41 5.27 17.16
N GLU A 325 -10.57 4.75 17.51
CA GLU A 325 -11.77 5.55 17.83
C GLU A 325 -11.50 6.54 18.98
N GLY A 326 -10.76 6.09 20.01
CA GLY A 326 -10.34 6.93 21.12
C GLY A 326 -9.37 8.04 20.69
N ARG A 327 -8.41 7.75 19.82
CA ARG A 327 -7.49 8.75 19.24
C ARG A 327 -8.24 9.79 18.41
N ALA A 328 -9.11 9.36 17.50
CA ALA A 328 -9.91 10.26 16.67
C ALA A 328 -10.80 11.19 17.51
N ARG A 329 -11.38 10.70 18.62
CA ARG A 329 -12.14 11.53 19.57
C ARG A 329 -11.27 12.58 20.27
N ARG A 330 -10.07 12.20 20.73
CA ARG A 330 -9.12 13.13 21.37
C ARG A 330 -8.64 14.19 20.41
N GLU A 331 -8.27 13.82 19.19
CA GLU A 331 -7.86 14.76 18.14
C GLU A 331 -8.98 15.76 17.81
N LYS A 332 -10.23 15.28 17.71
CA LYS A 332 -11.38 16.17 17.49
C LYS A 332 -11.58 17.14 18.67
N GLN A 333 -11.44 16.66 19.91
CA GLN A 333 -11.59 17.49 21.09
C GLN A 333 -10.46 18.52 21.22
N GLU A 334 -9.22 18.14 20.87
CA GLU A 334 -8.07 19.03 20.87
C GLU A 334 -8.18 20.11 19.78
N ARG A 335 -8.68 19.76 18.59
CA ARG A 335 -8.98 20.75 17.53
C ARG A 335 -10.00 21.78 17.98
N LEU A 336 -11.11 21.34 18.58
CA LEU A 336 -12.13 22.24 19.12
C LEU A 336 -11.55 23.18 20.18
N ARG A 337 -10.72 22.64 21.09
CA ARG A 337 -10.05 23.44 22.12
C ARG A 337 -9.10 24.48 21.51
N ARG A 338 -8.30 24.10 20.50
CA ARG A 338 -7.39 25.03 19.81
C ARG A 338 -8.15 26.14 19.08
N GLU A 339 -9.23 25.80 18.38
CA GLU A 339 -10.09 26.79 17.72
C GLU A 339 -10.70 27.77 18.73
N GLU A 340 -11.13 27.28 19.89
CA GLU A 340 -11.68 28.13 20.95
C GLU A 340 -10.61 29.03 21.59
N GLU A 341 -9.43 28.48 21.90
CA GLU A 341 -8.28 29.26 22.40
C GLU A 341 -7.81 30.31 21.37
N GLU A 342 -7.86 30.01 20.08
CA GLU A 342 -7.54 30.95 19.01
C GLU A 342 -8.60 32.06 18.88
N ARG A 343 -9.90 31.73 18.96
CA ARG A 343 -10.97 32.74 19.01
C ARG A 343 -10.81 33.66 20.22
N GLN A 344 -10.51 33.10 21.40
CA GLN A 344 -10.29 33.90 22.61
C GLN A 344 -9.07 34.82 22.48
N ARG A 345 -7.98 34.36 21.86
CA ARG A 345 -6.82 35.21 21.57
C ARG A 345 -7.16 36.34 20.60
N ARG A 346 -7.88 36.06 19.51
CA ARG A 346 -8.35 37.10 18.57
C ARG A 346 -9.22 38.16 19.25
N LEU A 347 -10.10 37.74 20.16
CA LEU A 347 -10.93 38.63 20.97
C LEU A 347 -10.09 39.51 21.93
N GLN A 348 -9.01 38.98 22.49
CA GLN A 348 -8.13 39.71 23.42
C GLN A 348 -7.09 40.60 22.73
N GLU A 349 -6.70 40.32 21.49
CA GLU A 349 -5.72 41.11 20.74
C GLU A 349 -6.30 42.37 20.07
N MET A 350 -7.63 42.52 20.04
CA MET A 350 -8.27 43.75 19.54
C MET A 350 -8.08 44.90 20.53
N LYS A 351 -7.16 45.81 20.21
CA LYS A 351 -6.98 47.07 20.95
C LYS A 351 -7.90 48.14 20.38
N TYR A 352 -8.86 48.63 21.18
CA TYR A 352 -9.67 49.78 20.81
C TYR A 352 -8.90 51.08 21.01
N THR A 353 -8.89 51.93 19.99
CA THR A 353 -8.49 53.34 20.10
C THR A 353 -9.73 54.23 20.16
N ILE A 354 -9.58 55.47 20.63
CA ILE A 354 -10.66 56.48 20.69
C ILE A 354 -11.32 56.71 19.31
N SER A 355 -10.58 56.49 18.21
CA SER A 355 -11.07 56.61 16.83
C SER A 355 -11.81 55.38 16.30
N THR A 356 -11.89 54.28 17.06
CA THR A 356 -12.52 53.04 16.59
C THR A 356 -14.02 53.26 16.37
N THR A 357 -14.55 52.76 15.25
CA THR A 357 -15.96 52.96 14.91
C THR A 357 -16.86 52.17 15.86
N ILE A 358 -18.07 52.66 16.11
CA ILE A 358 -19.04 51.95 16.96
C ILE A 358 -19.43 50.58 16.36
N GLU A 359 -19.36 50.43 15.03
CA GLU A 359 -19.57 49.14 14.38
C GLU A 359 -18.45 48.15 14.68
N ASP A 360 -17.20 48.60 14.60
CA ASP A 360 -16.04 47.74 14.89
C ASP A 360 -16.01 47.30 16.36
N VAL A 361 -16.51 48.13 17.27
CA VAL A 361 -16.64 47.78 18.70
C VAL A 361 -17.76 46.76 18.93
N LEU A 362 -18.94 46.98 18.34
CA LEU A 362 -20.12 46.15 18.59
C LEU A 362 -20.06 44.80 17.88
N PHE A 363 -19.43 44.75 16.70
CA PHE A 363 -19.27 43.54 15.90
C PHE A 363 -17.87 42.92 16.01
N ARG A 364 -16.92 43.57 16.70
CA ARG A 364 -15.56 43.06 16.97
C ARG A 364 -14.83 42.53 15.72
N GLY A 365 -15.07 43.14 14.56
CA GLY A 365 -14.51 42.68 13.29
C GLY A 365 -14.87 41.23 12.91
N GLU A 366 -15.87 40.63 13.57
CA GLU A 366 -16.31 39.26 13.32
C GLU A 366 -17.22 39.19 12.08
N PHE A 367 -17.33 37.98 11.54
CA PHE A 367 -18.23 37.69 10.42
C PHE A 367 -19.69 37.92 10.85
N ARG A 368 -20.40 38.81 10.13
CA ARG A 368 -21.81 39.14 10.37
C ARG A 368 -22.71 38.05 9.82
N TYR A 369 -23.30 37.23 10.68
CA TYR A 369 -24.21 36.16 10.26
C TYR A 369 -25.48 36.70 9.60
N ARG A 370 -25.94 37.89 9.99
CA ARG A 370 -27.10 38.57 9.41
C ARG A 370 -26.94 38.85 7.91
N GLU A 371 -25.71 39.04 7.44
CA GLU A 371 -25.34 39.31 6.03
C GLU A 371 -25.06 38.03 5.24
N LYS A 372 -25.19 36.84 5.87
CA LYS A 372 -25.00 35.57 5.18
C LYS A 372 -26.23 35.22 4.33
N LYS A 373 -25.99 34.65 3.15
CA LYS A 373 -27.04 34.13 2.28
C LYS A 373 -27.73 32.91 2.88
N LEU A 374 -29.07 32.90 2.83
CA LEU A 374 -29.92 31.81 3.34
C LEU A 374 -29.54 30.46 2.70
N ASN A 375 -29.41 30.41 1.38
CA ASN A 375 -29.10 29.16 0.68
C ASN A 375 -27.73 28.59 1.06
N ASP A 376 -26.73 29.43 1.30
CA ASP A 376 -25.39 28.97 1.75
C ASP A 376 -25.45 28.41 3.18
N PHE A 377 -26.25 29.02 4.04
CA PHE A 377 -26.49 28.51 5.39
C PHE A 377 -27.20 27.14 5.36
N LEU A 378 -28.27 27.01 4.57
CA LEU A 378 -29.02 25.75 4.44
C LEU A 378 -28.19 24.64 3.81
N LEU A 379 -27.36 24.97 2.81
CA LEU A 379 -26.42 24.03 2.21
C LEU A 379 -25.40 23.54 3.23
N MET A 380 -24.75 24.46 3.95
CA MET A 380 -23.66 24.14 4.87
C MET A 380 -24.11 23.39 6.12
N ARG A 381 -25.32 23.69 6.64
CA ARG A 381 -25.77 23.18 7.94
C ARG A 381 -26.81 22.06 7.85
N PHE A 382 -27.57 22.02 6.75
CA PHE A 382 -28.68 21.09 6.55
C PHE A 382 -28.59 20.30 5.24
N GLY A 383 -27.43 20.31 4.57
CA GLY A 383 -27.19 19.51 3.35
C GLY A 383 -28.04 19.94 2.16
N GLY A 384 -28.47 21.20 2.12
CA GLY A 384 -29.31 21.76 1.05
C GLY A 384 -30.81 21.57 1.26
N ARG A 385 -31.22 21.00 2.39
CA ARG A 385 -32.64 20.89 2.75
C ARG A 385 -33.26 22.30 2.92
N GLY A 386 -34.36 22.57 2.24
CA GLY A 386 -35.04 23.87 2.24
C GLY A 386 -34.48 24.92 1.28
N VAL A 387 -33.46 24.58 0.47
CA VAL A 387 -32.92 25.49 -0.55
C VAL A 387 -33.91 25.67 -1.69
N VAL A 388 -34.24 26.93 -2.01
CA VAL A 388 -35.12 27.29 -3.12
C VAL A 388 -34.38 28.25 -4.05
N ALA A 389 -34.57 28.10 -5.37
CA ALA A 389 -33.90 28.92 -6.37
C ALA A 389 -34.24 30.42 -6.26
N THR A 390 -35.42 30.75 -5.73
CA THR A 390 -35.88 32.13 -5.49
C THR A 390 -35.15 32.82 -4.34
N ASN A 391 -34.51 32.07 -3.44
CA ASN A 391 -33.89 32.61 -2.21
C ASN A 391 -32.37 32.84 -2.33
N ARG A 392 -31.84 32.98 -3.55
CA ARG A 392 -30.38 33.07 -3.82
C ARG A 392 -29.71 34.31 -3.22
N ASP A 393 -30.47 35.39 -3.05
CA ASP A 393 -29.97 36.66 -2.52
C ASP A 393 -30.64 37.07 -1.19
N ILE A 394 -31.46 36.18 -0.63
CA ILE A 394 -32.09 36.40 0.67
C ILE A 394 -31.03 36.24 1.76
N LEU A 395 -30.92 37.27 2.59
CA LEU A 395 -30.02 37.29 3.74
C LEU A 395 -30.70 36.68 4.97
N LEU A 396 -29.91 36.18 5.92
CA LEU A 396 -30.45 35.62 7.16
C LEU A 396 -31.26 36.65 7.95
N GLU A 397 -30.89 37.94 7.93
CA GLU A 397 -31.68 38.99 8.58
C GLU A 397 -33.10 39.15 8.04
N GLU A 398 -33.31 38.83 6.77
CA GLU A 398 -34.61 38.94 6.12
C GLU A 398 -35.42 37.67 6.35
N PHE A 399 -34.74 36.52 6.27
CA PHE A 399 -35.31 35.21 6.56
C PHE A 399 -35.85 35.10 7.99
N PHE A 400 -35.07 35.50 9.01
CA PHE A 400 -35.47 35.33 10.41
C PHE A 400 -36.59 36.27 10.87
N LYS A 401 -36.99 37.26 10.06
CA LYS A 401 -38.20 38.06 10.32
C LYS A 401 -39.46 37.25 10.09
N GLU A 402 -39.48 36.43 9.03
CA GLU A 402 -40.63 35.61 8.68
C GLU A 402 -40.20 34.33 7.92
N PRO A 403 -39.70 33.29 8.63
CA PRO A 403 -39.13 32.10 7.98
C PRO A 403 -40.09 31.36 7.03
N ALA A 404 -41.40 31.41 7.33
CA ALA A 404 -42.45 30.75 6.57
C ALA A 404 -42.70 31.38 5.18
N SER A 405 -42.28 32.63 4.95
CA SER A 405 -42.37 33.27 3.65
C SER A 405 -41.28 32.83 2.67
N TYR A 406 -40.21 32.20 3.17
CA TYR A 406 -39.07 31.75 2.36
C TYR A 406 -38.97 30.23 2.24
N ILE A 407 -39.40 29.47 3.25
CA ILE A 407 -39.51 28.00 3.21
C ILE A 407 -40.98 27.63 3.34
N HIS A 408 -41.65 27.43 2.21
CA HIS A 408 -43.09 27.16 2.16
C HIS A 408 -43.48 25.74 2.59
N ASP A 409 -42.54 24.79 2.54
CA ASP A 409 -42.77 23.44 3.07
C ASP A 409 -42.70 23.48 4.60
N ALA A 410 -43.89 23.46 5.21
CA ALA A 410 -44.05 23.52 6.67
C ALA A 410 -43.41 22.33 7.39
N GLY A 411 -43.35 21.15 6.76
CA GLY A 411 -42.70 19.96 7.33
C GLY A 411 -41.19 20.15 7.40
N VAL A 412 -40.59 20.59 6.29
CA VAL A 412 -39.15 20.87 6.20
C VAL A 412 -38.74 22.01 7.14
N LEU A 413 -39.53 23.10 7.19
CA LEU A 413 -39.24 24.22 8.07
C LEU A 413 -39.28 23.79 9.55
N ASN A 414 -40.30 23.02 9.95
CA ASN A 414 -40.44 22.56 11.33
C ASN A 414 -39.28 21.62 11.74
N GLU A 415 -38.87 20.72 10.85
CA GLU A 415 -37.69 19.85 11.08
C GLU A 415 -36.39 20.64 11.24
N ILE A 416 -36.22 21.73 10.48
CA ILE A 416 -35.04 22.60 10.59
C ILE A 416 -35.10 23.39 11.91
N GLN A 417 -36.27 23.91 12.28
CA GLN A 417 -36.46 24.76 13.47
C GLN A 417 -36.20 24.03 14.79
N ILE A 418 -36.50 22.72 14.87
CA ILE A 418 -36.21 21.92 16.08
C ILE A 418 -34.71 21.62 16.26
N THR A 419 -33.86 21.96 15.28
CA THR A 419 -32.43 21.70 15.40
C THR A 419 -31.74 22.77 16.25
N ASP A 420 -30.86 22.29 17.12
CA ASP A 420 -29.95 23.12 17.92
C ASP A 420 -29.00 23.98 17.04
N ALA A 421 -28.78 23.60 15.78
CA ALA A 421 -28.06 24.42 14.82
C ALA A 421 -28.84 25.67 14.37
N TYR A 422 -30.15 25.53 14.14
CA TYR A 422 -31.04 26.65 13.77
C TYR A 422 -31.20 27.63 14.94
N LEU A 423 -31.53 27.12 16.13
CA LEU A 423 -31.78 27.94 17.32
C LEU A 423 -30.57 28.81 17.71
N ARG A 424 -29.35 28.28 17.60
CA ARG A 424 -28.13 29.06 17.84
C ARG A 424 -27.95 30.20 16.86
N ILE A 425 -28.16 29.95 15.56
CA ILE A 425 -27.96 30.97 14.53
C ILE A 425 -29.08 32.00 14.57
N GLU A 426 -30.32 31.61 14.84
CA GLU A 426 -31.43 32.54 15.03
C GLU A 426 -31.13 33.53 16.18
N GLY A 427 -30.66 33.02 17.32
CA GLY A 427 -30.27 33.85 18.46
C GLY A 427 -29.17 34.87 18.10
N VAL A 428 -28.12 34.41 17.43
CA VAL A 428 -27.00 35.27 16.98
C VAL A 428 -27.48 36.34 15.99
N VAL A 429 -28.27 35.97 14.98
CA VAL A 429 -28.73 36.92 13.96
C VAL A 429 -29.69 37.96 14.56
N ARG A 430 -30.58 37.58 15.48
CA ARG A 430 -31.45 38.53 16.18
C ARG A 430 -30.63 39.52 17.02
N GLU A 431 -29.64 39.03 17.76
CA GLU A 431 -28.73 39.90 18.52
C GLU A 431 -27.95 40.87 17.61
N GLU A 432 -27.47 40.40 16.45
CA GLU A 432 -26.82 41.25 15.45
C GLU A 432 -27.77 42.27 14.82
N MET A 433 -29.06 41.93 14.68
CA MET A 433 -30.09 42.85 14.20
C MET A 433 -30.33 43.99 15.20
N ASP A 434 -30.46 43.68 16.48
CA ASP A 434 -30.63 44.65 17.57
C ASP A 434 -29.41 45.59 17.68
N LYS A 435 -28.19 45.04 17.65
CA LYS A 435 -26.95 45.82 17.61
C LYS A 435 -26.89 46.76 16.41
N GLY A 436 -27.26 46.26 15.22
CA GLY A 436 -27.27 47.09 14.02
C GLY A 436 -28.36 48.17 14.04
N GLU A 437 -29.48 47.94 14.72
CA GLU A 437 -30.47 48.98 14.98
C GLU A 437 -29.91 50.09 15.86
N ASP A 438 -29.24 49.72 16.95
CA ASP A 438 -28.59 50.67 17.85
C ASP A 438 -27.50 51.48 17.12
N VAL A 439 -26.68 50.83 16.29
CA VAL A 439 -25.72 51.52 15.42
C VAL A 439 -26.40 52.55 14.53
N ARG A 440 -27.54 52.21 13.90
CA ARG A 440 -28.27 53.15 13.05
C ARG A 440 -28.79 54.36 13.84
N LYS A 441 -29.35 54.14 15.03
CA LYS A 441 -29.81 55.22 15.93
C LYS A 441 -28.65 56.13 16.32
N LEU A 442 -27.52 55.55 16.70
CA LEU A 442 -26.30 56.29 17.07
C LEU A 442 -25.75 57.10 15.90
N LYS A 443 -25.67 56.52 14.70
CA LYS A 443 -25.24 57.24 13.49
C LYS A 443 -26.18 58.40 13.14
N GLN A 444 -27.49 58.21 13.27
CA GLN A 444 -28.48 59.29 13.07
C GLN A 444 -28.31 60.42 14.08
N ALA A 445 -27.88 60.10 15.31
CA ALA A 445 -27.55 61.07 16.36
C ALA A 445 -26.12 61.64 16.25
N GLY A 446 -25.35 61.31 15.20
CA GLY A 446 -24.00 61.82 14.97
C GLY A 446 -22.88 61.08 15.71
N VAL A 447 -23.17 59.91 16.29
CA VAL A 447 -22.18 59.08 16.99
C VAL A 447 -21.63 58.00 16.06
N PHE A 448 -20.39 58.17 15.59
CA PHE A 448 -19.76 57.26 14.63
C PHE A 448 -18.62 56.42 15.21
N ASN A 449 -17.99 56.89 16.29
CA ASN A 449 -16.84 56.25 16.93
C ASN A 449 -16.88 56.40 18.46
N LEU A 450 -15.93 55.77 19.16
CA LEU A 450 -15.83 55.82 20.62
C LEU A 450 -15.64 57.24 21.17
N GLN A 451 -14.98 58.13 20.43
CA GLN A 451 -14.87 59.54 20.80
C GLN A 451 -16.24 60.22 20.86
N ASN A 452 -17.03 60.08 19.79
CA ASN A 452 -18.38 60.66 19.75
C ASN A 452 -19.30 60.01 20.79
N TRP A 453 -19.10 58.72 21.08
CA TRP A 453 -19.82 58.04 22.16
C TRP A 453 -19.49 58.63 23.54
N SER A 454 -18.22 58.98 23.79
CA SER A 454 -17.83 59.63 25.04
C SER A 454 -18.51 61.00 25.22
N GLU A 455 -18.67 61.75 24.14
CA GLU A 455 -19.25 63.11 24.09
C GLU A 455 -20.78 63.12 23.92
N ALA A 456 -21.41 61.96 23.69
CA ALA A 456 -22.85 61.88 23.42
C ALA A 456 -23.71 62.31 24.62
N ALA A 457 -24.82 63.01 24.33
CA ALA A 457 -25.79 63.44 25.32
C ALA A 457 -26.49 62.24 26.00
N PRO A 458 -26.93 62.36 27.27
CA PRO A 458 -27.60 61.28 28.00
C PRO A 458 -28.79 60.70 27.24
N GLU A 459 -29.58 61.54 26.58
CA GLU A 459 -30.76 61.16 25.80
C GLU A 459 -30.39 60.28 24.60
N VAL A 460 -29.21 60.48 24.00
CA VAL A 460 -28.68 59.65 22.92
C VAL A 460 -28.20 58.30 23.46
N LYS A 461 -27.58 58.28 24.65
CA LYS A 461 -27.13 57.04 25.30
C LYS A 461 -28.27 56.17 25.82
N GLU A 462 -29.41 56.77 26.19
CA GLU A 462 -30.63 56.06 26.58
C GLU A 462 -31.42 55.50 25.39
N SER A 463 -31.12 55.93 24.15
CA SER A 463 -31.82 55.47 22.95
C SER A 463 -31.41 54.07 22.45
N VAL A 464 -30.35 53.49 23.01
CA VAL A 464 -29.79 52.18 22.63
C VAL A 464 -29.97 51.14 23.72
N HIS A 465 -29.84 49.85 23.39
CA HIS A 465 -29.97 48.78 24.37
C HIS A 465 -28.84 48.79 25.41
N GLU A 466 -29.16 48.39 26.64
CA GLU A 466 -28.20 48.43 27.77
C GLU A 466 -26.96 47.55 27.52
N ILE A 467 -27.10 46.46 26.74
CA ILE A 467 -25.98 45.61 26.32
C ILE A 467 -25.03 46.40 25.40
N THR A 468 -25.56 47.11 24.41
CA THR A 468 -24.79 47.96 23.48
C THR A 468 -24.02 49.04 24.23
N LYS A 469 -24.70 49.72 25.16
CA LYS A 469 -24.10 50.73 26.04
C LYS A 469 -22.95 50.14 26.87
N SER A 470 -23.18 48.98 27.50
CA SER A 470 -22.15 48.28 28.29
C SER A 470 -20.91 47.91 27.45
N PHE A 471 -21.09 47.48 26.20
CA PHE A 471 -19.98 47.18 25.29
C PHE A 471 -19.20 48.43 24.88
N LEU A 472 -19.89 49.50 24.51
CA LEU A 472 -19.24 50.76 24.13
C LEU A 472 -18.51 51.40 25.32
N ASP A 473 -19.07 51.34 26.52
CA ASP A 473 -18.44 51.83 27.75
C ASP A 473 -17.22 50.99 28.13
N ALA A 474 -17.29 49.67 28.01
CA ALA A 474 -16.14 48.78 28.24
C ALA A 474 -15.01 49.03 27.24
N ALA A 475 -15.33 49.20 25.95
CA ALA A 475 -14.35 49.52 24.91
C ALA A 475 -13.76 50.92 25.08
N LEU A 476 -14.57 51.91 25.51
CA LEU A 476 -14.09 53.25 25.84
C LEU A 476 -13.17 53.22 27.06
N GLN A 477 -13.48 52.42 28.09
CA GLN A 477 -12.59 52.20 29.23
C GLN A 477 -11.26 51.57 28.77
N GLU A 478 -11.30 50.61 27.86
CA GLU A 478 -10.10 50.00 27.28
C GLU A 478 -9.28 50.99 26.46
N ALA A 479 -9.92 51.81 25.62
CA ALA A 479 -9.26 52.87 24.86
C ALA A 479 -8.67 53.98 25.75
N ASN A 480 -9.29 54.24 26.91
CA ASN A 480 -8.86 55.24 27.90
C ASN A 480 -7.90 54.68 28.96
N LYS A 481 -7.63 53.37 28.98
CA LYS A 481 -6.51 52.85 29.78
C LYS A 481 -5.27 53.59 29.28
N PRO A 482 -4.51 54.27 30.15
CA PRO A 482 -3.23 54.80 29.74
C PRO A 482 -2.43 53.60 29.27
N THR A 483 -2.25 53.49 27.96
CA THR A 483 -1.32 52.56 27.37
C THR A 483 -0.03 52.79 28.13
N MET A 484 0.36 51.83 28.97
CA MET A 484 1.70 51.77 29.58
C MET A 484 2.67 51.38 28.46
N THR A 485 2.75 52.30 27.52
CA THR A 485 3.69 52.41 26.43
C THR A 485 3.59 53.89 26.03
N THR A 486 3.91 54.77 26.99
CA THR A 486 5.00 55.68 26.72
C THR A 486 6.16 54.80 26.24
N VAL A 487 6.15 54.47 24.94
CA VAL A 487 7.41 54.53 24.21
C VAL A 487 7.76 56.01 24.40
N VAL A 488 8.45 56.30 25.51
CA VAL A 488 9.50 57.29 25.46
C VAL A 488 10.15 56.95 24.13
N SER A 489 10.02 57.84 23.16
CA SER A 489 10.84 57.78 21.97
C SER A 489 12.26 57.84 22.49
N ILE A 490 12.81 56.69 22.90
CA ILE A 490 14.22 56.47 23.09
C ILE A 490 14.69 56.70 21.68
N LYS A 491 15.15 57.93 21.41
CA LYS A 491 16.04 58.16 20.30
C LYS A 491 17.16 57.16 20.54
N MET A 492 17.12 56.06 19.79
CA MET A 492 18.16 55.03 19.79
C MET A 492 19.37 55.63 19.06
N GLU A 493 19.90 56.70 19.64
CA GLU A 493 21.04 57.45 19.14
C GLU A 493 22.25 56.51 19.21
N GLY A 494 22.75 56.12 18.04
CA GLY A 494 23.85 55.16 17.91
C GLY A 494 23.48 53.71 17.61
N TYR A 495 22.22 53.28 17.70
CA TYR A 495 21.87 51.85 17.53
C TYR A 495 22.05 51.34 16.08
N TYR A 496 21.85 52.22 15.11
CA TYR A 496 22.11 51.94 13.69
C TYR A 496 23.46 52.47 13.20
N GLU A 497 24.38 52.90 14.08
CA GLU A 497 25.71 53.38 13.65
C GLU A 497 26.50 52.32 12.90
N SER A 498 26.35 51.04 13.27
CA SER A 498 27.03 49.93 12.59
C SER A 498 26.53 49.77 11.15
N VAL A 499 25.22 49.93 10.93
CA VAL A 499 24.60 49.91 9.60
C VAL A 499 24.97 51.17 8.82
N TYR A 500 24.95 52.33 9.47
CA TYR A 500 25.22 53.62 8.83
C TYR A 500 26.69 53.78 8.41
N ASN A 501 27.63 53.23 9.18
CA ASN A 501 29.07 53.28 8.89
C ASN A 501 29.59 52.02 8.16
N ALA A 502 28.73 51.11 7.72
CA ALA A 502 29.15 49.92 7.00
C ALA A 502 29.83 50.29 5.67
N ARG A 503 30.96 49.63 5.38
CA ARG A 503 31.70 49.81 4.13
C ARG A 503 31.23 48.80 3.09
N TRP A 504 31.12 49.25 1.84
CA TRP A 504 30.80 48.40 0.70
C TRP A 504 32.08 47.84 0.09
N HIS A 505 32.04 46.57 -0.28
CA HIS A 505 33.02 45.92 -1.16
C HIS A 505 32.25 45.15 -2.22
N HIS A 506 32.82 44.99 -3.41
CA HIS A 506 32.20 44.18 -4.45
C HIS A 506 33.24 43.44 -5.27
N VAL A 507 32.85 42.27 -5.78
CA VAL A 507 33.69 41.44 -6.63
C VAL A 507 33.22 41.60 -8.06
N VAL A 508 34.12 41.94 -8.97
CA VAL A 508 33.83 42.04 -10.41
C VAL A 508 34.61 40.97 -11.18
N GLU A 509 34.00 40.44 -12.24
CA GLU A 509 34.70 39.63 -13.23
C GLU A 509 35.47 40.54 -14.17
N VAL A 510 36.78 40.34 -14.27
CA VAL A 510 37.64 41.07 -15.22
C VAL A 510 38.15 40.09 -16.28
N PRO A 511 37.99 40.38 -17.58
CA PRO A 511 38.55 39.54 -18.64
C PRO A 511 40.09 39.63 -18.60
N GLY A 512 40.75 38.51 -18.30
CA GLY A 512 42.21 38.38 -18.37
C GLY A 512 42.69 38.32 -19.82
N GLY A 513 43.69 39.12 -20.17
CA GLY A 513 44.13 39.34 -21.55
C GLY A 513 45.01 38.24 -22.17
N ASN A 514 44.92 38.19 -23.51
CA ASN A 514 45.62 37.41 -24.55
C ASN A 514 44.99 36.07 -24.97
N GLU A 515 44.65 36.00 -26.26
CA GLU A 515 43.68 35.09 -26.93
C GLU A 515 44.19 33.66 -27.22
N GLU A 516 45.24 33.15 -26.58
CA GLU A 516 45.78 31.83 -26.95
C GLU A 516 45.72 30.75 -25.86
N GLU A 517 45.20 31.02 -24.66
CA GLU A 517 44.93 29.98 -23.66
C GLU A 517 43.62 30.29 -22.91
N GLN A 518 42.52 29.62 -23.25
CA GLN A 518 41.26 29.70 -22.49
C GLN A 518 41.43 29.08 -21.10
N THR A 519 41.95 29.89 -20.16
CA THR A 519 42.11 29.52 -18.76
C THR A 519 41.68 30.67 -17.85
N GLY A 520 40.40 30.67 -17.45
CA GLY A 520 39.90 31.30 -16.22
C GLY A 520 39.58 32.81 -16.25
N MET A 521 38.31 33.16 -16.06
CA MET A 521 37.88 34.50 -15.63
C MET A 521 38.52 34.83 -14.27
N GLY A 522 39.22 35.97 -14.17
CA GLY A 522 39.76 36.47 -12.90
C GLY A 522 38.71 37.26 -12.12
N MET A 523 38.60 37.02 -10.82
CA MET A 523 37.75 37.82 -9.92
C MET A 523 38.61 38.87 -9.21
N GLU A 524 38.23 40.15 -9.31
CA GLU A 524 38.89 41.26 -8.63
C GLU A 524 37.96 41.83 -7.56
N VAL A 525 38.44 41.98 -6.32
CA VAL A 525 37.70 42.64 -5.23
C VAL A 525 37.98 44.13 -5.27
N LYS A 526 36.93 44.95 -5.38
CA LYS A 526 36.99 46.41 -5.37
C LYS A 526 36.30 46.96 -4.14
N GLU A 527 36.92 47.95 -3.52
CA GLU A 527 36.34 48.71 -2.40
C GLU A 527 35.32 49.73 -2.93
N GLY A 528 34.22 49.91 -2.20
CA GLY A 528 33.08 50.75 -2.57
C GLY A 528 31.92 49.98 -3.21
N LYS A 529 30.80 50.68 -3.43
CA LYS A 529 29.61 50.13 -4.10
C LYS A 529 29.86 50.08 -5.62
N PRO A 530 29.45 49.02 -6.35
CA PRO A 530 29.61 48.97 -7.80
C PRO A 530 28.85 50.12 -8.47
N LYS A 531 29.42 50.68 -9.54
CA LYS A 531 28.79 51.76 -10.32
C LYS A 531 27.49 51.32 -11.00
N GLN A 532 27.34 50.03 -11.27
CA GLN A 532 26.17 49.43 -11.90
C GLN A 532 25.75 48.18 -11.12
N SER A 533 24.48 48.12 -10.70
CA SER A 533 23.87 46.94 -10.06
C SER A 533 23.42 45.92 -11.11
N TRP A 534 22.97 44.74 -10.68
CA TRP A 534 22.32 43.78 -11.59
C TRP A 534 21.11 44.43 -12.29
N THR A 535 20.93 44.12 -13.57
CA THR A 535 19.81 44.57 -14.38
C THR A 535 18.66 43.57 -14.29
N TYR A 536 17.45 44.06 -13.99
CA TYR A 536 16.24 43.25 -13.90
C TYR A 536 15.17 43.72 -14.89
N LYS A 537 14.42 42.77 -15.46
CA LYS A 537 13.20 43.03 -16.24
C LYS A 537 11.98 43.05 -15.31
N LYS A 538 11.11 44.05 -15.43
CA LYS A 538 9.87 44.15 -14.63
C LYS A 538 8.75 43.34 -15.30
N SER A 539 8.19 42.37 -14.59
CA SER A 539 7.03 41.56 -15.01
C SER A 539 5.91 41.67 -13.96
N GLY A 540 5.02 42.65 -14.08
CA GLY A 540 3.98 42.89 -13.07
C GLY A 540 4.55 43.40 -11.74
N GLN A 541 4.21 42.74 -10.61
CA GLN A 541 4.73 43.06 -9.26
C GLN A 541 6.03 42.30 -8.90
N THR A 542 6.63 41.58 -9.85
CA THR A 542 7.89 40.85 -9.64
C THR A 542 8.96 41.27 -10.63
N PHE A 543 10.21 41.30 -10.21
CA PHE A 543 11.37 41.52 -11.07
C PHE A 543 12.03 40.18 -11.41
N GLU A 544 12.39 39.94 -12.67
CA GLU A 544 13.16 38.78 -13.12
C GLU A 544 14.56 39.21 -13.57
N LYS A 545 15.57 38.37 -13.32
CA LYS A 545 16.96 38.65 -13.70
C LYS A 545 17.09 38.61 -15.23
N ASP A 546 17.64 39.67 -15.83
CA ASP A 546 17.77 39.77 -17.28
C ASP A 546 19.12 39.22 -17.75
N ASP A 547 19.18 37.91 -18.04
CA ASP A 547 20.40 37.24 -18.49
C ASP A 547 20.65 37.38 -20.01
N GLY A 548 19.82 38.15 -20.74
CA GLY A 548 19.81 38.22 -22.20
C GLY A 548 20.59 39.38 -22.85
N VAL A 549 21.17 40.30 -22.07
CA VAL A 549 21.89 41.48 -22.60
C VAL A 549 23.29 41.56 -21.96
N ARG A 550 24.19 40.65 -22.34
CA ARG A 550 25.63 40.80 -22.07
C ARG A 550 26.21 41.85 -23.01
N GLN A 551 26.18 43.12 -22.62
CA GLN A 551 26.99 44.15 -23.27
C GLN A 551 28.47 43.90 -22.91
N SER A 552 29.24 43.48 -23.91
CA SER A 552 30.66 43.22 -23.80
C SER A 552 31.42 44.51 -23.46
N GLY A 553 31.97 44.61 -22.25
CA GLY A 553 32.93 45.65 -21.90
C GLY A 553 32.84 46.24 -20.49
N GLU A 554 31.73 46.05 -19.75
CA GLU A 554 31.57 46.62 -18.40
C GLU A 554 31.43 45.53 -17.34
N ALA A 555 32.29 45.59 -16.32
CA ALA A 555 32.45 44.53 -15.32
C ALA A 555 31.27 44.51 -14.32
N THR A 556 30.31 43.61 -14.53
CA THR A 556 29.17 43.41 -13.62
C THR A 556 29.61 42.75 -12.30
N PRO A 557 29.06 43.19 -11.15
CA PRO A 557 29.37 42.57 -9.86
C PRO A 557 28.82 41.14 -9.78
N VAL A 558 29.63 40.21 -9.27
CA VAL A 558 29.23 38.82 -8.98
C VAL A 558 28.71 38.69 -7.55
N LEU A 559 29.26 39.49 -6.64
CA LEU A 559 28.87 39.52 -5.22
C LEU A 559 29.15 40.90 -4.63
N MET A 560 28.21 41.42 -3.84
CA MET A 560 28.43 42.61 -3.01
C MET A 560 28.55 42.19 -1.54
N VAL A 561 29.42 42.85 -0.79
CA VAL A 561 29.65 42.59 0.63
C VAL A 561 29.56 43.90 1.40
N LEU A 562 28.76 43.88 2.46
CA LEU A 562 28.63 44.96 3.42
C LEU A 562 29.39 44.57 4.68
N THR A 563 30.40 45.35 5.03
CA THR A 563 31.32 45.05 6.13
C THR A 563 31.14 46.09 7.24
N SER A 564 30.83 45.63 8.46
CA SER A 564 30.69 46.45 9.66
C SER A 564 31.69 46.02 10.72
N ASP A 565 32.58 46.93 11.13
CA ASP A 565 33.60 46.67 12.16
C ASP A 565 32.97 46.30 13.51
N LYS A 566 31.74 46.78 13.77
CA LYS A 566 30.93 46.57 14.98
C LYS A 566 29.94 45.39 14.87
N GLY A 567 29.82 44.73 13.72
CA GLY A 567 28.86 43.64 13.48
C GLY A 567 27.44 44.11 13.12
N TRP A 568 26.55 43.17 12.77
CA TRP A 568 25.16 43.45 12.35
C TRP A 568 24.15 43.30 13.51
N PRO A 569 23.17 44.22 13.66
CA PRO A 569 22.28 44.28 14.82
C PRO A 569 21.23 43.15 14.92
N TYR A 570 21.20 42.19 13.99
CA TYR A 570 20.13 41.17 13.90
C TYR A 570 20.63 39.76 14.27
N SER A 571 21.03 39.58 15.53
CA SER A 571 21.14 38.25 16.15
C SER A 571 20.65 38.29 17.59
N TRP A 572 19.37 38.61 17.76
CA TRP A 572 18.68 38.47 19.04
C TRP A 572 18.56 36.95 19.32
N HIS A 573 19.50 36.42 20.12
CA HIS A 573 19.48 35.16 20.87
C HIS A 573 20.48 34.02 20.54
N MET A 574 21.37 34.07 19.55
CA MET A 574 22.46 33.09 19.48
C MET A 574 23.73 33.67 18.82
N ILE A 575 24.89 33.38 19.44
CA ILE A 575 26.29 33.68 19.05
C ILE A 575 26.87 34.96 19.71
N GLN A 576 27.97 34.79 20.46
CA GLN A 576 28.71 35.85 21.17
C GLN A 576 29.57 36.74 20.23
N ASP A 577 29.68 36.39 18.95
CA ASP A 577 30.35 37.15 17.89
C ASP A 577 29.40 37.34 16.69
N SER A 578 28.75 38.51 16.59
CA SER A 578 27.93 38.83 15.41
C SER A 578 28.81 38.89 14.15
N PRO A 579 28.41 38.27 13.03
CA PRO A 579 29.19 38.33 11.79
C PRO A 579 29.39 39.79 11.37
N LYS A 580 30.60 40.12 10.90
CA LYS A 580 30.97 41.47 10.46
C LYS A 580 30.65 41.72 8.99
N ASP A 581 30.61 40.66 8.19
CA ASP A 581 30.33 40.71 6.76
C ASP A 581 28.93 40.18 6.45
N PHE A 582 28.20 40.93 5.62
CA PHE A 582 26.89 40.54 5.09
C PHE A 582 26.97 40.46 3.56
N PHE A 583 26.70 39.28 3.01
CA PHE A 583 26.81 38.99 1.58
C PHE A 583 25.49 39.26 0.87
N VAL A 584 25.50 40.18 -0.08
CA VAL A 584 24.35 40.55 -0.92
C VAL A 584 24.54 39.94 -2.30
N ASN A 585 23.72 38.94 -2.61
CA ASN A 585 23.63 38.35 -3.94
C ASN A 585 22.50 39.01 -4.76
N CYS A 586 22.40 38.65 -6.05
CA CYS A 586 21.39 39.20 -6.93
C CYS A 586 19.94 38.97 -6.46
N GLU A 587 19.65 37.88 -5.74
CA GLU A 587 18.30 37.61 -5.22
C GLU A 587 17.92 38.53 -4.07
N VAL A 588 18.86 38.80 -3.15
CA VAL A 588 18.64 39.74 -2.05
C VAL A 588 18.44 41.16 -2.57
N ASP A 589 19.25 41.59 -3.55
CA ASP A 589 19.09 42.89 -4.20
C ASP A 589 17.75 42.99 -4.97
N ARG A 590 17.33 41.92 -5.66
CA ARG A 590 16.03 41.84 -6.35
C ARG A 590 14.86 42.03 -5.40
N VAL A 591 14.84 41.32 -4.27
CA VAL A 591 13.78 41.48 -3.24
C VAL A 591 13.81 42.88 -2.65
N TRP A 592 15.00 43.45 -2.43
CA TRP A 592 15.12 44.82 -1.95
C TRP A 592 14.52 45.84 -2.92
N GLN A 593 14.67 45.68 -4.24
CA GLN A 593 14.01 46.57 -5.22
C GLN A 593 12.48 46.47 -5.18
N ILE A 594 11.91 45.33 -4.79
CA ILE A 594 10.45 45.18 -4.62
C ILE A 594 9.98 45.95 -3.37
N VAL A 595 10.70 45.84 -2.26
CA VAL A 595 10.32 46.47 -0.97
C VAL A 595 10.57 47.99 -0.98
N LYS A 596 11.48 48.47 -1.83
CA LYS A 596 11.83 49.88 -1.94
C LYS A 596 10.78 50.70 -2.73
N GLU A 597 10.09 50.09 -3.69
CA GLU A 597 8.91 50.69 -4.36
C GLU A 597 7.69 50.61 -3.45
#